data_AF-A0A1Q7C8W8-F1
#
_entry.id   AF-A0A1Q7C8W8-F1
#
_cell.length_a   1.000
_cell.length_b   1.000
_cell.length_c   1.000
_cell.angle_alpha   90.00
_cell.angle_beta   90.00
_cell.angle_gamma   90.00
#
_symmetry.space_group_name_H-M   'P 1'
#
loop_
_entity.id
_entity.type
_entity.pdbx_description
1 polymer ?
#
loop_
_entity_poly.entity_id
_entity_poly.type
_entity_poly.pdbx_seq_one_letter_code
_entity_poly.pdbx_strand_id
1 'polypeptide(L)'
;MRSEEAVALGALELIPNQVTGDEGWAAVRTLVHGGRVLGSLGDLTAQEISELWAPLESVIPLASLSQVEEVPTAERVRSAVNSVIKTITRPPRSRVAPATAAKASAPYGPNHAEVAGFIKGVSELSAIQWLRVLDRRKLVSSVTREGAAEPAGVVRSLLAMLDGTRDLDNYLRCRAFVAVERAGFALESRHQANHEQIRQVLVPFEPSIAFEGLNGGGFAHKIASLDKGDWNRVASAAPDANEEGVAPLVNAGTALIDFFGGRSDDEAVAAWHAVSALVHRHHLTPIKFAASYAPFASAIPVTNPRSLGAMVSRYVTAVSRLGASQCAVLARSWQLDHELSTVLSRAVADGGSRAGEEAAALAAVVTVPMRLSGGGGWAAVKTAAFGGRVIAIRSRITGPQLEGLWEPIQAAIPLVSLSAPAKPKR
;
A
#
# COMPACT_ATOMS: atom_id res chain seq x y z
N MET A 1 2.08 -19.25 -16.86
CA MET A 1 2.38 -18.05 -16.05
C MET A 1 3.38 -17.22 -16.85
N ARG A 2 3.14 -15.92 -17.09
CA ARG A 2 4.09 -15.11 -17.87
C ARG A 2 5.38 -14.96 -17.05
N SER A 3 6.56 -15.17 -17.63
CA SER A 3 7.85 -15.06 -16.93
C SER A 3 8.01 -13.74 -16.17
N GLU A 4 7.47 -12.64 -16.71
CA GLU A 4 7.37 -11.34 -16.05
C GLU A 4 6.62 -11.40 -14.70
N GLU A 5 5.49 -12.10 -14.66
CA GLU A 5 4.63 -12.22 -13.48
C GLU A 5 5.28 -13.08 -12.40
N ALA A 6 5.94 -14.18 -12.78
CA ALA A 6 6.68 -15.02 -11.84
C ALA A 6 7.86 -14.26 -11.20
N VAL A 7 8.61 -13.49 -12.00
CA VAL A 7 9.72 -12.66 -11.49
C VAL A 7 9.20 -11.49 -10.65
N ALA A 8 8.06 -10.89 -11.01
CA ALA A 8 7.43 -9.85 -10.21
C ALA A 8 7.04 -10.34 -8.81
N LEU A 9 6.43 -11.51 -8.71
CA LEU A 9 6.04 -12.08 -7.42
C LEU A 9 7.25 -12.41 -6.56
N GLY A 10 8.27 -13.07 -7.12
CA GLY A 10 9.51 -13.37 -6.38
C GLY A 10 10.28 -12.11 -5.96
N ALA A 11 10.34 -11.09 -6.81
CA ALA A 11 11.00 -9.83 -6.50
C ALA A 11 10.26 -9.06 -5.38
N LEU A 12 8.93 -9.04 -5.41
CA LEU A 12 8.11 -8.39 -4.38
C LEU A 12 8.14 -9.12 -3.04
N GLU A 13 8.38 -10.43 -3.05
CA GLU A 13 8.56 -11.21 -1.83
C GLU A 13 9.94 -10.97 -1.20
N LEU A 14 10.99 -10.86 -2.01
CA LEU A 14 12.37 -10.93 -1.52
C LEU A 14 13.06 -9.57 -1.35
N ILE A 15 12.87 -8.64 -2.29
CA ILE A 15 13.59 -7.35 -2.29
C ILE A 15 13.18 -6.45 -1.12
N PRO A 16 11.89 -6.29 -0.78
CA PRO A 16 11.49 -5.40 0.32
C PRO A 16 12.10 -5.79 1.68
N ASN A 17 12.53 -7.05 1.84
CA ASN A 17 13.19 -7.54 3.06
C ASN A 17 14.69 -7.22 3.11
N GLN A 18 15.29 -6.81 2.00
CA GLN A 18 16.74 -6.56 1.88
C GLN A 18 17.04 -5.08 1.61
N VAL A 19 16.24 -4.43 0.78
CA VAL A 19 16.38 -3.02 0.41
C VAL A 19 14.99 -2.39 0.38
N THR A 20 14.79 -1.35 1.20
CA THR A 20 13.51 -0.62 1.30
C THR A 20 13.57 0.72 0.56
N GLY A 21 12.41 1.31 0.30
CA GLY A 21 12.32 2.61 -0.38
C GLY A 21 12.49 2.53 -1.91
N ASP A 22 12.88 3.65 -2.52
CA ASP A 22 12.94 3.79 -3.99
C ASP A 22 13.99 2.89 -4.64
N GLU A 23 15.08 2.59 -3.93
CA GLU A 23 16.12 1.65 -4.38
C GLU A 23 15.60 0.21 -4.46
N GLY A 24 14.80 -0.21 -3.46
CA GLY A 24 14.11 -1.50 -3.50
C GLY A 24 13.12 -1.57 -4.65
N TRP A 25 12.32 -0.52 -4.85
CA TRP A 25 11.39 -0.45 -5.99
C TRP A 25 12.07 -0.35 -7.35
N ALA A 26 13.26 0.27 -7.43
CA ALA A 26 14.07 0.25 -8.63
C ALA A 26 14.56 -1.18 -8.92
N ALA A 27 15.07 -1.88 -7.91
CA ALA A 27 15.51 -3.27 -8.05
C ALA A 27 14.36 -4.22 -8.46
N VAL A 28 13.17 -4.06 -7.89
CA VAL A 28 11.96 -4.82 -8.31
C VAL A 28 11.65 -4.56 -9.78
N ARG A 29 11.64 -3.30 -10.23
CA ARG A 29 11.36 -2.96 -11.63
C ARG A 29 12.42 -3.50 -12.58
N THR A 30 13.70 -3.47 -12.19
CA THR A 30 14.80 -4.01 -12.99
C THR A 30 14.68 -5.53 -13.13
N LEU A 31 14.31 -6.25 -12.06
CA LEU A 31 14.05 -7.69 -12.15
C LEU A 31 12.83 -8.01 -13.03
N VAL A 32 11.71 -7.27 -12.85
CA VAL A 32 10.50 -7.45 -13.67
C VAL A 32 10.78 -7.20 -15.15
N HIS A 33 11.60 -6.20 -15.46
CA HIS A 33 12.11 -5.96 -16.82
C HIS A 33 12.87 -7.18 -17.35
N GLY A 34 13.75 -7.77 -16.55
CA GLY A 34 14.39 -9.06 -16.89
C GLY A 34 13.38 -10.17 -17.17
N GLY A 35 12.39 -10.35 -16.30
CA GLY A 35 11.31 -11.33 -16.51
C GLY A 35 10.57 -11.12 -17.84
N ARG A 36 10.37 -9.86 -18.26
CA ARG A 36 9.79 -9.52 -19.56
C ARG A 36 10.71 -9.87 -20.73
N VAL A 37 12.01 -9.55 -20.64
CA VAL A 37 13.00 -9.93 -21.65
C VAL A 37 13.05 -11.45 -21.82
N LEU A 38 13.06 -12.21 -20.71
CA LEU A 38 13.00 -13.68 -20.74
C LEU A 38 11.75 -14.22 -21.41
N GLY A 39 10.61 -13.54 -21.21
CA GLY A 39 9.32 -13.93 -21.80
C GLY A 39 9.21 -13.68 -23.29
N SER A 40 10.10 -12.84 -23.84
CA SER A 40 10.13 -12.44 -25.24
C SER A 40 11.39 -12.91 -25.96
N LEU A 41 12.20 -13.80 -25.37
CA LEU A 41 13.45 -14.28 -25.99
C LEU A 41 13.24 -14.88 -27.39
N GLY A 42 12.09 -15.53 -27.63
CA GLY A 42 11.76 -16.10 -28.93
C GLY A 42 11.45 -15.07 -30.02
N ASP A 43 11.13 -13.83 -29.64
CA ASP A 43 10.70 -12.75 -30.53
C ASP A 43 11.78 -11.65 -30.70
N LEU A 44 12.91 -11.77 -30.00
CA LEU A 44 13.97 -10.77 -29.96
C LEU A 44 15.26 -11.29 -30.63
N THR A 45 16.00 -10.40 -31.27
CA THR A 45 17.33 -10.70 -31.79
C THR A 45 18.38 -10.75 -30.67
N ALA A 46 19.50 -11.43 -30.91
CA ALA A 46 20.60 -11.52 -29.93
C ALA A 46 21.16 -10.16 -29.51
N GLN A 47 21.16 -9.17 -30.41
CA GLN A 47 21.60 -7.82 -30.11
C GLN A 47 20.59 -7.09 -29.20
N GLU A 48 19.30 -7.18 -29.49
CA GLU A 48 18.23 -6.60 -28.65
C GLU A 48 18.20 -7.23 -27.25
N ILE A 49 18.42 -8.54 -27.16
CA ILE A 49 18.52 -9.25 -25.87
C ILE A 49 19.69 -8.70 -25.06
N SER A 50 20.88 -8.53 -25.68
CA SER A 50 22.06 -7.99 -25.00
C SER A 50 21.83 -6.56 -24.52
N GLU A 51 21.18 -5.71 -25.31
CA GLU A 51 20.91 -4.32 -24.96
C GLU A 51 19.85 -4.22 -23.85
N LEU A 52 18.79 -5.01 -23.92
CA LEU A 52 17.71 -5.01 -22.93
C LEU A 52 18.12 -5.69 -21.62
N TRP A 53 19.06 -6.64 -21.64
CA TRP A 53 19.56 -7.33 -20.45
C TRP A 53 20.71 -6.59 -19.74
N ALA A 54 21.33 -5.60 -20.38
CA ALA A 54 22.47 -4.84 -19.84
C ALA A 54 22.30 -4.34 -18.39
N PRO A 55 21.11 -3.88 -17.94
CA PRO A 55 20.90 -3.45 -16.54
C PRO A 55 21.03 -4.57 -15.50
N LEU A 56 20.88 -5.84 -15.90
CA LEU A 56 20.95 -7.01 -15.04
C LEU A 56 22.28 -7.75 -15.14
N GLU A 57 23.01 -7.59 -16.25
CA GLU A 57 24.20 -8.38 -16.59
C GLU A 57 25.27 -8.39 -15.48
N SER A 58 25.48 -7.26 -14.77
CA SER A 58 26.48 -7.18 -13.70
C SER A 58 26.12 -7.95 -12.43
N VAL A 59 24.86 -8.36 -12.27
CA VAL A 59 24.34 -9.04 -11.08
C VAL A 59 23.84 -10.44 -11.43
N ILE A 60 23.20 -10.58 -12.59
CA ILE A 60 22.67 -11.82 -13.15
C ILE A 60 23.14 -11.89 -14.62
N PRO A 61 24.32 -12.47 -14.87
CA PRO A 61 24.81 -12.66 -16.23
C PRO A 61 23.83 -13.50 -17.04
N LEU A 62 23.46 -13.09 -18.26
CA LEU A 62 22.47 -13.83 -19.05
C LEU A 62 22.88 -15.30 -19.26
N ALA A 63 24.19 -15.55 -19.39
CA ALA A 63 24.77 -16.88 -19.55
C ALA A 63 24.57 -17.79 -18.32
N SER A 64 24.35 -17.25 -17.12
CA SER A 64 24.13 -18.05 -15.91
C SER A 64 22.76 -18.71 -15.89
N LEU A 65 21.79 -18.21 -16.67
CA LEU A 65 20.42 -18.75 -16.72
C LEU A 65 20.29 -20.06 -17.50
N SER A 66 21.32 -20.41 -18.30
CA SER A 66 21.38 -21.69 -19.03
C SER A 66 22.21 -22.76 -18.31
N GLN A 67 22.83 -22.41 -17.17
CA GLN A 67 23.62 -23.35 -16.38
C GLN A 67 22.70 -24.02 -15.35
N VAL A 68 22.46 -25.32 -15.53
CA VAL A 68 21.86 -26.15 -14.48
C VAL A 68 22.95 -26.44 -13.46
N GLU A 69 23.02 -25.65 -12.40
CA GLU A 69 23.98 -25.83 -11.33
C GLU A 69 23.54 -26.99 -10.42
N GLU A 70 24.02 -28.20 -10.69
CA GLU A 70 23.99 -29.30 -9.70
C GLU A 70 25.05 -29.02 -8.62
N VAL A 71 24.68 -28.25 -7.60
CA VAL A 71 25.59 -28.00 -6.47
C VAL A 71 25.46 -29.12 -5.44
N PRO A 72 26.53 -29.87 -5.11
CA PRO A 72 26.48 -30.95 -4.13
C PRO A 72 26.24 -30.42 -2.71
N THR A 73 25.37 -31.11 -1.97
CA THR A 73 24.86 -30.77 -0.63
C THR A 73 25.94 -30.50 0.44
N ALA A 74 27.19 -30.92 0.22
CA ALA A 74 28.27 -30.83 1.19
C ALA A 74 28.84 -29.42 1.39
N GLU A 75 28.72 -28.52 0.42
CA GLU A 75 29.41 -27.21 0.46
C GLU A 75 28.59 -26.11 1.16
N ARG A 76 27.26 -26.22 1.15
CA ARG A 76 26.35 -25.30 1.87
C ARG A 76 26.46 -25.43 3.40
N VAL A 77 26.73 -26.63 3.89
CA VAL A 77 26.89 -26.87 5.34
C VAL A 77 28.19 -26.25 5.86
N ARG A 78 29.25 -26.21 5.05
CA ARG A 78 30.56 -25.71 5.49
C ARG A 78 30.64 -24.18 5.58
N SER A 79 29.90 -23.45 4.75
CA SER A 79 29.87 -21.97 4.81
C SER A 79 29.01 -21.46 5.99
N ALA A 80 27.91 -22.15 6.31
CA ALA A 80 27.04 -21.84 7.44
C ALA A 80 27.73 -22.09 8.80
N VAL A 81 28.57 -23.12 8.91
CA VAL A 81 29.31 -23.41 10.15
C VAL A 81 30.43 -22.39 10.38
N ASN A 82 31.08 -21.90 9.32
CA ASN A 82 32.18 -20.93 9.44
C ASN A 82 31.72 -19.51 9.77
N SER A 83 30.50 -19.10 9.38
CA SER A 83 29.95 -17.79 9.74
C SER A 83 29.57 -17.74 11.23
N VAL A 84 29.06 -18.83 11.79
CA VAL A 84 28.70 -18.93 13.21
C VAL A 84 29.93 -18.89 14.13
N ILE A 85 31.05 -19.52 13.73
CA ILE A 85 32.29 -19.56 14.53
C ILE A 85 32.96 -18.16 14.62
N LYS A 86 32.84 -17.33 13.58
CA LYS A 86 33.41 -15.96 13.59
C LYS A 86 32.65 -14.98 14.48
N THR A 87 31.36 -15.22 14.72
CA THR A 87 30.51 -14.33 15.55
C THR A 87 30.68 -14.58 17.05
N ILE A 88 31.18 -15.77 17.44
CA ILE A 88 31.32 -16.16 18.86
C ILE A 88 32.65 -15.66 19.48
N THR A 89 33.67 -15.32 18.68
CA THR A 89 35.05 -15.12 19.19
C THR A 89 35.58 -13.69 19.23
N ARG A 90 34.76 -12.64 19.02
CA ARG A 90 35.27 -11.25 19.09
C ARG A 90 34.28 -10.26 19.74
N PRO A 91 34.54 -9.81 20.98
CA PRO A 91 33.74 -8.76 21.60
C PRO A 91 34.23 -7.37 21.15
N PRO A 92 33.37 -6.45 20.69
CA PRO A 92 33.77 -5.07 20.47
C PRO A 92 33.73 -4.29 21.78
N ARG A 93 34.87 -3.71 22.15
CA ARG A 93 34.96 -2.66 23.18
C ARG A 93 34.42 -1.35 22.59
N SER A 94 33.23 -0.93 23.00
CA SER A 94 32.83 0.47 22.92
C SER A 94 32.13 0.87 24.22
N ARG A 95 32.50 2.04 24.75
CA ARG A 95 31.97 2.61 25.99
C ARG A 95 30.47 2.84 25.86
N VAL A 96 29.69 2.13 26.69
CA VAL A 96 28.24 2.29 26.81
C VAL A 96 27.95 3.51 27.69
N ALA A 97 27.32 4.53 27.11
CA ALA A 97 26.49 5.46 27.86
C ALA A 97 25.16 4.74 28.20
N PRO A 98 24.55 4.98 29.37
CA PRO A 98 23.45 4.16 29.86
C PRO A 98 22.28 4.16 28.89
N ALA A 99 21.90 2.96 28.44
CA ALA A 99 20.80 2.72 27.54
C ALA A 99 19.49 3.21 28.19
N THR A 100 18.89 4.24 27.58
CA THR A 100 17.47 4.52 27.79
C THR A 100 16.68 3.28 27.38
N ALA A 101 15.81 2.80 28.27
CA ALA A 101 14.95 1.65 28.05
C ALA A 101 14.41 1.60 26.61
N ALA A 102 14.59 0.47 25.95
CA ALA A 102 14.05 0.23 24.62
C ALA A 102 12.56 0.57 24.64
N LYS A 103 12.15 1.62 23.92
CA LYS A 103 10.74 1.95 23.73
C LYS A 103 10.09 0.71 23.12
N ALA A 104 9.10 0.13 23.82
CA ALA A 104 8.27 -0.93 23.27
C ALA A 104 7.77 -0.49 21.88
N SER A 105 7.83 -1.40 20.90
CA SER A 105 7.31 -1.13 19.56
C SER A 105 5.85 -0.66 19.68
N ALA A 106 5.52 0.43 19.00
CA ALA A 106 4.18 0.99 19.10
C ALA A 106 3.16 -0.02 18.53
N PRO A 107 1.99 -0.22 19.18
CA PRO A 107 1.11 -1.36 18.90
C PRO A 107 0.49 -1.36 17.50
N TYR A 108 0.50 -0.21 16.81
CA TYR A 108 -0.02 -0.07 15.44
C TYR A 108 1.09 0.25 14.43
N GLY A 109 2.34 -0.05 14.76
CA GLY A 109 3.49 0.17 13.88
C GLY A 109 3.89 1.66 13.76
N PRO A 110 4.57 2.05 12.66
CA PRO A 110 5.16 3.38 12.49
C PRO A 110 4.15 4.55 12.54
N ASN A 111 2.88 4.29 12.15
CA ASN A 111 1.80 5.28 12.08
C ASN A 111 0.90 5.27 13.33
N HIS A 112 1.46 4.91 14.50
CA HIS A 112 0.66 4.64 15.70
C HIS A 112 -0.21 5.82 16.13
N ALA A 113 0.29 7.05 16.08
CA ALA A 113 -0.47 8.22 16.52
C ALA A 113 -1.71 8.46 15.65
N GLU A 114 -1.57 8.31 14.34
CA GLU A 114 -2.65 8.45 13.37
C GLU A 114 -3.68 7.32 13.48
N VAL A 115 -3.22 6.07 13.65
CA VAL A 115 -4.12 4.91 13.85
C VAL A 115 -4.89 5.06 15.17
N ALA A 116 -4.22 5.42 16.27
CA ALA A 116 -4.88 5.64 17.55
C ALA A 116 -5.90 6.80 17.48
N GLY A 117 -5.54 7.90 16.82
CA GLY A 117 -6.43 9.03 16.58
C GLY A 117 -7.64 8.65 15.73
N PHE A 118 -7.46 7.79 14.73
CA PHE A 118 -8.54 7.25 13.91
C PHE A 118 -9.48 6.36 14.70
N ILE A 119 -8.94 5.39 15.46
CA ILE A 119 -9.74 4.46 16.28
C ILE A 119 -10.63 5.24 17.26
N LYS A 120 -10.05 6.26 17.91
CA LYS A 120 -10.84 7.15 18.77
C LYS A 120 -11.90 7.92 17.96
N GLY A 121 -11.48 8.62 16.91
CA GLY A 121 -12.37 9.48 16.13
C GLY A 121 -13.52 8.74 15.46
N VAL A 122 -13.30 7.52 14.98
CA VAL A 122 -14.32 6.72 14.28
C VAL A 122 -15.42 6.27 15.23
N SER A 123 -15.06 5.96 16.48
CA SER A 123 -16.01 5.61 17.55
C SER A 123 -16.90 6.78 17.98
N GLU A 124 -16.43 8.01 17.80
CA GLU A 124 -17.10 9.25 18.20
C GLU A 124 -17.94 9.88 17.06
N LEU A 125 -17.98 9.27 15.87
CA LEU A 125 -18.73 9.79 14.73
C LEU A 125 -20.25 9.71 14.97
N SER A 126 -20.92 10.85 14.81
CA SER A 126 -22.39 10.94 14.74
C SER A 126 -22.95 10.25 13.49
N ALA A 127 -24.24 9.91 13.54
CA ALA A 127 -24.94 9.31 12.40
C ALA A 127 -24.83 10.14 11.10
N ILE A 128 -24.91 11.48 11.21
CA ILE A 128 -24.78 12.35 10.04
C ILE A 128 -23.36 12.37 9.46
N GLN A 129 -22.32 12.20 10.30
CA GLN A 129 -20.96 12.07 9.81
C GLN A 129 -20.77 10.73 9.09
N TRP A 130 -21.36 9.64 9.59
CA TRP A 130 -21.37 8.35 8.92
C TRP A 130 -22.04 8.38 7.54
N LEU A 131 -23.21 9.02 7.43
CA LEU A 131 -23.85 9.22 6.12
C LEU A 131 -22.92 9.94 5.12
N ARG A 132 -22.21 10.99 5.58
CA ARG A 132 -21.24 11.70 4.74
C ARG A 132 -20.03 10.84 4.37
N VAL A 133 -19.56 9.98 5.27
CA VAL A 133 -18.48 9.02 4.99
C VAL A 133 -18.91 8.06 3.88
N LEU A 134 -20.11 7.49 3.99
CA LEU A 134 -20.64 6.54 2.99
C LEU A 134 -20.90 7.21 1.64
N ASP A 135 -21.46 8.41 1.62
CA ASP A 135 -21.66 9.17 0.38
C ASP A 135 -20.32 9.49 -0.30
N ARG A 136 -19.30 9.87 0.47
CA ARG A 136 -17.96 10.07 -0.07
C ARG A 136 -17.34 8.79 -0.57
N ARG A 137 -17.50 7.67 0.12
CA ARG A 137 -17.02 6.36 -0.36
C ARG A 137 -17.62 6.05 -1.73
N LYS A 138 -18.91 6.30 -1.94
CA LYS A 138 -19.57 6.15 -3.26
C LYS A 138 -18.95 7.08 -4.30
N LEU A 139 -18.72 8.34 -3.96
CA LEU A 139 -18.06 9.30 -4.85
C LEU A 139 -16.64 8.85 -5.23
N VAL A 140 -15.81 8.47 -4.26
CA VAL A 140 -14.44 7.99 -4.53
C VAL A 140 -14.47 6.76 -5.43
N SER A 141 -15.38 5.82 -5.16
CA SER A 141 -15.55 4.62 -5.98
C SER A 141 -15.92 4.93 -7.43
N SER A 142 -16.55 6.08 -7.71
CA SER A 142 -16.91 6.49 -9.07
C SER A 142 -15.70 6.83 -9.95
N VAL A 143 -14.53 7.13 -9.36
CA VAL A 143 -13.29 7.42 -10.11
C VAL A 143 -12.25 6.33 -9.97
N THR A 144 -12.25 5.53 -8.92
CA THR A 144 -11.24 4.47 -8.74
C THR A 144 -11.62 3.22 -9.54
N ARG A 145 -10.71 2.75 -10.40
CA ARG A 145 -10.86 1.45 -11.11
C ARG A 145 -10.63 0.24 -10.21
N GLU A 146 -10.17 0.43 -8.98
CA GLU A 146 -10.13 -0.62 -7.95
C GLU A 146 -11.59 -0.98 -7.61
N GLY A 147 -12.16 -1.83 -8.46
CA GLY A 147 -13.44 -2.46 -8.27
C GLY A 147 -13.39 -3.30 -7.00
N ALA A 148 -14.44 -3.12 -6.21
CA ALA A 148 -14.62 -3.68 -4.88
C ALA A 148 -13.58 -3.18 -3.87
N ALA A 149 -14.00 -2.16 -3.12
CA ALA A 149 -13.85 -2.20 -1.67
C ALA A 149 -13.84 -3.68 -1.18
N GLU A 150 -12.90 -4.08 -0.30
CA GLU A 150 -12.85 -5.44 0.27
C GLU A 150 -14.27 -5.97 0.46
N PRO A 151 -14.58 -7.14 -0.11
CA PRO A 151 -15.93 -7.67 -0.04
C PRO A 151 -16.36 -7.71 1.42
N ALA A 152 -17.60 -7.31 1.70
CA ALA A 152 -18.11 -7.25 3.07
C ALA A 152 -17.93 -8.60 3.80
N GLY A 153 -18.07 -9.71 3.07
CA GLY A 153 -17.79 -11.05 3.58
C GLY A 153 -16.37 -11.25 4.10
N VAL A 154 -15.35 -10.70 3.42
CA VAL A 154 -13.95 -10.73 3.88
C VAL A 154 -13.80 -9.95 5.17
N VAL A 155 -14.26 -8.70 5.19
CA VAL A 155 -14.17 -7.85 6.39
C VAL A 155 -14.88 -8.50 7.57
N ARG A 156 -16.09 -9.04 7.37
CA ARG A 156 -16.83 -9.75 8.43
C ARG A 156 -16.12 -11.01 8.90
N SER A 157 -15.47 -11.75 8.01
CA SER A 157 -14.65 -12.91 8.38
C SER A 157 -13.44 -12.49 9.21
N LEU A 158 -12.75 -11.41 8.83
CA LEU A 158 -11.64 -10.87 9.61
C LEU A 158 -12.09 -10.42 11.00
N LEU A 159 -13.22 -9.73 11.11
CA LEU A 159 -13.79 -9.33 12.40
C LEU A 159 -14.14 -10.54 13.26
N ALA A 160 -14.83 -11.54 12.72
CA ALA A 160 -15.16 -12.76 13.46
C ALA A 160 -13.89 -13.50 13.95
N MET A 161 -12.84 -13.54 13.13
CA MET A 161 -11.55 -14.10 13.53
C MET A 161 -10.88 -13.29 14.64
N LEU A 162 -10.90 -11.95 14.55
CA LEU A 162 -10.31 -11.09 15.58
C LEU A 162 -11.01 -11.29 16.94
N ASP A 163 -12.32 -11.57 16.95
CA ASP A 163 -13.08 -11.89 18.15
C ASP A 163 -12.74 -13.28 18.69
N GLY A 164 -12.79 -14.29 17.83
CA GLY A 164 -12.59 -15.69 18.21
C GLY A 164 -11.16 -16.02 18.65
N THR A 165 -10.20 -15.15 18.32
CA THR A 165 -8.77 -15.37 18.62
C THR A 165 -8.22 -14.46 19.73
N ARG A 166 -9.07 -13.73 20.48
CA ARG A 166 -8.63 -12.83 21.58
C ARG A 166 -7.70 -13.49 22.59
N ASP A 167 -7.92 -14.77 22.88
CA ASP A 167 -7.17 -15.54 23.88
C ASP A 167 -5.92 -16.25 23.33
N LEU A 168 -5.62 -16.11 22.04
CA LEU A 168 -4.41 -16.66 21.43
C LEU A 168 -3.24 -15.68 21.54
N ASP A 169 -2.01 -16.19 21.51
CA ASP A 169 -0.84 -15.34 21.42
C ASP A 169 -0.77 -14.60 20.06
N ASN A 170 -0.02 -13.50 20.03
CA ASN A 170 0.02 -12.61 18.88
C ASN A 170 0.50 -13.30 17.59
N TYR A 171 1.42 -14.26 17.68
CA TYR A 171 1.93 -14.98 16.52
C TYR A 171 0.84 -15.86 15.90
N LEU A 172 0.12 -16.65 16.72
CA LEU A 172 -1.00 -17.44 16.24
C LEU A 172 -2.14 -16.59 15.68
N ARG A 173 -2.41 -15.41 16.28
CA ARG A 173 -3.40 -14.46 15.76
C ARG A 173 -3.01 -13.93 14.39
N CYS A 174 -1.74 -13.60 14.16
CA CYS A 174 -1.26 -13.16 12.84
C CYS A 174 -1.39 -14.27 11.78
N ARG A 175 -1.10 -15.52 12.14
CA ARG A 175 -1.28 -16.66 11.23
C ARG A 175 -2.75 -16.90 10.89
N ALA A 176 -3.63 -16.88 11.89
CA ALA A 176 -5.07 -16.99 11.68
C ALA A 176 -5.60 -15.84 10.79
N PHE A 177 -5.12 -14.61 11.01
CA PHE A 177 -5.47 -13.44 10.20
C PHE A 177 -5.16 -13.66 8.72
N VAL A 178 -3.91 -14.03 8.39
CA VAL A 178 -3.48 -14.26 7.01
C VAL A 178 -4.27 -15.42 6.37
N ALA A 179 -4.57 -16.47 7.13
CA ALA A 179 -5.37 -17.59 6.64
C ALA A 179 -6.80 -17.14 6.26
N VAL A 180 -7.47 -16.39 7.14
CA VAL A 180 -8.84 -15.90 6.92
C VAL A 180 -8.90 -14.88 5.78
N GLU A 181 -7.94 -13.96 5.72
CA GLU A 181 -7.84 -12.98 4.64
C GLU A 181 -7.75 -13.67 3.29
N ARG A 182 -6.78 -14.58 3.13
CA ARG A 182 -6.56 -15.31 1.86
C ARG A 182 -7.77 -16.16 1.50
N ALA A 183 -8.35 -16.89 2.46
CA ALA A 183 -9.53 -17.73 2.24
C ALA A 183 -10.75 -16.90 1.82
N GLY A 184 -10.99 -15.77 2.49
CA GLY A 184 -12.06 -14.84 2.16
C GLY A 184 -11.93 -14.33 0.72
N PHE A 185 -10.76 -13.84 0.33
CA PHE A 185 -10.52 -13.37 -1.04
C PHE A 185 -10.69 -14.49 -2.07
N ALA A 186 -10.15 -15.69 -1.80
CA ALA A 186 -10.26 -16.83 -2.72
C ALA A 186 -11.72 -17.23 -2.98
N LEU A 187 -12.58 -17.17 -1.96
CA LEU A 187 -14.02 -17.47 -2.09
C LEU A 187 -14.78 -16.39 -2.87
N GLU A 188 -14.42 -15.12 -2.68
CA GLU A 188 -15.02 -13.99 -3.41
C GLU A 188 -14.58 -13.95 -4.88
N SER A 189 -13.34 -14.36 -5.17
CA SER A 189 -12.80 -14.45 -6.53
C SER A 189 -12.99 -15.82 -7.20
N ARG A 190 -13.80 -16.73 -6.62
CA ARG A 190 -13.89 -18.13 -7.05
C ARG A 190 -14.26 -18.34 -8.53
N HIS A 191 -14.94 -17.36 -9.12
CA HIS A 191 -15.36 -17.38 -10.52
C HIS A 191 -14.23 -17.01 -11.51
N GLN A 192 -13.09 -16.53 -11.01
CA GLN A 192 -11.97 -16.04 -11.81
C GLN A 192 -10.64 -16.78 -11.49
N ALA A 193 -10.60 -17.57 -10.41
CA ALA A 193 -9.39 -18.24 -9.93
C ALA A 193 -9.38 -19.75 -10.24
N ASN A 194 -8.17 -20.34 -10.27
CA ASN A 194 -7.98 -21.78 -10.45
C ASN A 194 -8.50 -22.55 -9.23
N HIS A 195 -9.32 -23.58 -9.44
CA HIS A 195 -9.91 -24.42 -8.40
C HIS A 195 -8.85 -25.04 -7.46
N GLU A 196 -7.70 -25.42 -8.00
CA GLU A 196 -6.61 -26.01 -7.20
C GLU A 196 -5.96 -24.98 -6.26
N GLN A 197 -5.77 -23.75 -6.73
CA GLN A 197 -5.25 -22.64 -5.91
C GLN A 197 -6.22 -22.26 -4.80
N ILE A 198 -7.53 -22.19 -5.10
CA ILE A 198 -8.56 -21.93 -4.10
C ILE A 198 -8.49 -23.01 -3.02
N ARG A 199 -8.40 -24.29 -3.41
CA ARG A 199 -8.35 -25.40 -2.45
C ARG A 199 -7.13 -25.29 -1.52
N GLN A 200 -5.94 -24.99 -2.05
CA GLN A 200 -4.73 -24.83 -1.25
C GLN A 200 -4.87 -23.77 -0.15
N VAL A 201 -5.55 -22.67 -0.44
CA VAL A 201 -5.77 -21.58 0.52
C VAL A 201 -6.80 -21.97 1.60
N LEU A 202 -7.73 -22.87 1.29
CA LEU A 202 -8.79 -23.31 2.20
C LEU A 202 -8.37 -24.47 3.12
N VAL A 203 -7.24 -25.13 2.85
CA VAL A 203 -6.71 -26.27 3.64
C VAL A 203 -6.76 -26.05 5.15
N PRO A 204 -6.38 -24.88 5.73
CA PRO A 204 -6.41 -24.70 7.18
C PRO A 204 -7.79 -24.88 7.82
N PHE A 205 -8.86 -24.74 7.02
CA PHE A 205 -10.24 -24.71 7.47
C PHE A 205 -11.05 -25.95 7.05
N GLU A 206 -10.57 -26.77 6.10
CA GLU A 206 -11.25 -27.99 5.62
C GLU A 206 -11.74 -28.92 6.76
N PRO A 207 -11.02 -29.07 7.89
CA PRO A 207 -11.49 -29.92 8.99
C PRO A 207 -12.74 -29.41 9.72
N SER A 208 -13.03 -28.11 9.64
CA SER A 208 -14.08 -27.45 10.43
C SER A 208 -15.15 -26.78 9.56
N ILE A 209 -14.87 -26.51 8.28
CA ILE A 209 -15.76 -25.79 7.37
C ILE A 209 -15.88 -26.54 6.05
N ALA A 210 -17.12 -26.88 5.67
CA ALA A 210 -17.44 -27.36 4.33
C ALA A 210 -17.65 -26.18 3.38
N PHE A 211 -16.90 -26.15 2.27
CA PHE A 211 -16.82 -25.00 1.36
C PHE A 211 -17.79 -25.03 0.17
N GLU A 212 -18.49 -26.14 -0.04
CA GLU A 212 -19.42 -26.28 -1.17
C GLU A 212 -20.53 -25.23 -1.11
N GLY A 213 -20.60 -24.39 -2.15
CA GLY A 213 -21.61 -23.34 -2.27
C GLY A 213 -21.42 -22.09 -1.39
N LEU A 214 -20.41 -22.04 -0.52
CA LEU A 214 -20.18 -20.86 0.34
C LEU A 214 -19.79 -19.62 -0.48
N ASN A 215 -20.42 -18.49 -0.15
CA ASN A 215 -19.98 -17.14 -0.51
C ASN A 215 -19.28 -16.49 0.70
N GLY A 216 -18.70 -15.28 0.57
CA GLY A 216 -17.97 -14.68 1.69
C GLY A 216 -18.84 -14.38 2.92
N GLY A 217 -20.13 -14.09 2.74
CA GLY A 217 -21.07 -13.95 3.87
C GLY A 217 -21.29 -15.25 4.63
N GLY A 218 -21.47 -16.36 3.90
CA GLY A 218 -21.57 -17.70 4.49
C GLY A 218 -20.27 -18.14 5.17
N PHE A 219 -19.12 -17.78 4.60
CA PHE A 219 -17.82 -18.03 5.22
C PHE A 219 -17.67 -17.26 6.53
N ALA A 220 -18.03 -15.97 6.57
CA ALA A 220 -17.99 -15.17 7.80
C ALA A 220 -18.81 -15.81 8.94
N HIS A 221 -19.99 -16.34 8.64
CA HIS A 221 -20.81 -17.04 9.63
C HIS A 221 -20.14 -18.33 10.14
N LYS A 222 -19.45 -19.08 9.26
CA LYS A 222 -18.74 -20.29 9.66
C LYS A 222 -17.50 -19.99 10.51
N ILE A 223 -16.74 -18.96 10.13
CA ILE A 223 -15.64 -18.41 10.92
C ILE A 223 -16.11 -18.03 12.33
N ALA A 224 -17.24 -17.33 12.44
CA ALA A 224 -17.79 -16.92 13.74
C ALA A 224 -18.24 -18.11 14.62
N SER A 225 -18.43 -19.30 14.06
CA SER A 225 -18.81 -20.50 14.81
C SER A 225 -17.63 -21.37 15.26
N LEU A 226 -16.40 -21.02 14.87
CA LEU A 226 -15.20 -21.77 15.25
C LEU A 226 -14.89 -21.59 16.74
N ASP A 227 -14.57 -22.68 17.41
CA ASP A 227 -14.16 -22.64 18.82
C ASP A 227 -12.65 -22.42 18.99
N LYS A 228 -12.19 -22.36 20.25
CA LYS A 228 -10.76 -22.17 20.55
C LYS A 228 -9.88 -23.30 20.01
N GLY A 229 -10.37 -24.55 20.00
CA GLY A 229 -9.65 -25.69 19.47
C GLY A 229 -9.51 -25.62 17.95
N ASP A 230 -10.57 -25.20 17.26
CA ASP A 230 -10.55 -24.92 15.82
C ASP A 230 -9.53 -23.83 15.49
N TRP A 231 -9.55 -22.71 16.22
CA TRP A 231 -8.63 -21.60 15.95
C TRP A 231 -7.16 -21.98 16.14
N ASN A 232 -6.83 -22.76 17.18
CA ASN A 232 -5.48 -23.29 17.35
C ASN A 232 -5.04 -24.16 16.16
N ARG A 233 -5.96 -24.98 15.63
CA ARG A 233 -5.69 -25.84 14.47
C ARG A 233 -5.50 -25.01 13.20
N VAL A 234 -6.40 -24.07 12.93
CA VAL A 234 -6.33 -23.16 11.79
C VAL A 234 -5.01 -22.39 11.81
N ALA A 235 -4.68 -21.76 12.94
CA ALA A 235 -3.44 -21.01 13.10
C ALA A 235 -2.20 -21.90 12.90
N SER A 236 -2.21 -23.13 13.42
CA SER A 236 -1.10 -24.08 13.26
C SER A 236 -0.92 -24.58 11.83
N ALA A 237 -2.01 -24.65 11.04
CA ALA A 237 -1.99 -25.10 9.65
C ALA A 237 -1.76 -23.96 8.64
N ALA A 238 -1.98 -22.71 9.04
CA ALA A 238 -1.78 -21.54 8.18
C ALA A 238 -0.30 -21.32 7.85
N PRO A 239 0.07 -20.72 6.71
CA PRO A 239 1.48 -20.37 6.44
C PRO A 239 2.02 -19.40 7.49
N ASP A 240 3.34 -19.31 7.61
CA ASP A 240 3.97 -18.30 8.46
C ASP A 240 3.56 -16.89 8.01
N ALA A 241 3.26 -16.05 9.00
CA ALA A 241 2.88 -14.66 8.79
C ALA A 241 4.06 -13.74 9.11
N ASN A 242 4.26 -12.70 8.30
CA ASN A 242 5.15 -11.61 8.66
C ASN A 242 4.53 -10.82 9.83
N GLU A 243 4.89 -11.17 11.08
CA GLU A 243 4.34 -10.55 12.28
C GLU A 243 4.52 -9.03 12.30
N GLU A 244 5.65 -8.52 11.81
CA GLU A 244 5.92 -7.07 11.80
C GLU A 244 4.93 -6.30 10.90
N GLY A 245 4.50 -6.93 9.80
CA GLY A 245 3.50 -6.35 8.89
C GLY A 245 2.06 -6.57 9.36
N VAL A 246 1.76 -7.73 9.94
CA VAL A 246 0.38 -8.16 10.24
C VAL A 246 -0.09 -7.75 11.64
N ALA A 247 0.79 -7.81 12.65
CA ALA A 247 0.42 -7.51 14.03
C ALA A 247 -0.18 -6.11 14.21
N PRO A 248 0.34 -5.04 13.57
CA PRO A 248 -0.29 -3.72 13.62
C PRO A 248 -1.77 -3.72 13.18
N LEU A 249 -2.10 -4.50 12.15
CA LEU A 249 -3.45 -4.60 11.62
C LEU A 249 -4.36 -5.44 12.54
N VAL A 250 -3.85 -6.55 13.08
CA VAL A 250 -4.55 -7.36 14.08
C VAL A 250 -4.87 -6.53 15.33
N ASN A 251 -3.91 -5.74 15.82
CA ASN A 251 -4.08 -4.87 16.97
C ASN A 251 -5.11 -3.76 16.70
N ALA A 252 -5.01 -3.09 15.55
CA ALA A 252 -5.94 -2.04 15.16
C ALA A 252 -7.37 -2.58 14.98
N GLY A 253 -7.51 -3.74 14.35
CA GLY A 253 -8.79 -4.44 14.17
C GLY A 253 -9.40 -4.87 15.50
N THR A 254 -8.59 -5.42 16.41
CA THR A 254 -9.03 -5.79 17.77
C THR A 254 -9.56 -4.59 18.53
N ALA A 255 -8.92 -3.42 18.41
CA ALA A 255 -9.38 -2.19 19.05
C ALA A 255 -10.69 -1.64 18.46
N LEU A 256 -11.04 -2.02 17.22
CA LEU A 256 -12.25 -1.58 16.53
C LEU A 256 -13.39 -2.58 16.59
N ILE A 257 -13.17 -3.79 17.08
CA ILE A 257 -14.15 -4.88 16.94
C ILE A 257 -15.45 -4.60 17.68
N ASP A 258 -15.37 -4.05 18.89
CA ASP A 258 -16.53 -3.68 19.70
C ASP A 258 -17.32 -2.54 19.04
N PHE A 259 -16.63 -1.69 18.25
CA PHE A 259 -17.29 -0.67 17.43
C PHE A 259 -18.03 -1.29 16.23
N PHE A 260 -17.50 -2.33 15.61
CA PHE A 260 -18.08 -2.95 14.42
C PHE A 260 -19.32 -3.82 14.67
N GLY A 261 -19.47 -4.35 15.89
CA GLY A 261 -20.55 -5.29 16.25
C GLY A 261 -21.98 -4.76 16.04
N GLY A 262 -22.18 -3.44 16.08
CA GLY A 262 -23.49 -2.80 15.82
C GLY A 262 -23.60 -2.07 14.49
N ARG A 263 -22.58 -2.13 13.62
CA ARG A 263 -22.49 -1.30 12.40
C ARG A 263 -22.88 -2.08 11.16
N SER A 264 -23.35 -1.37 10.14
CA SER A 264 -23.64 -1.94 8.82
C SER A 264 -22.37 -2.41 8.10
N ASP A 265 -22.53 -3.28 7.11
CA ASP A 265 -21.40 -3.80 6.31
C ASP A 265 -20.64 -2.67 5.61
N ASP A 266 -21.34 -1.67 5.10
CA ASP A 266 -20.73 -0.51 4.44
C ASP A 266 -19.90 0.34 5.41
N GLU A 267 -20.35 0.52 6.65
CA GLU A 267 -19.58 1.21 7.70
C GLU A 267 -18.36 0.39 8.12
N ALA A 268 -18.53 -0.92 8.29
CA ALA A 268 -17.44 -1.84 8.65
C ALA A 268 -16.33 -1.83 7.59
N VAL A 269 -16.70 -2.01 6.32
CA VAL A 269 -15.77 -1.98 5.18
C VAL A 269 -15.10 -0.60 5.06
N ALA A 270 -15.85 0.50 5.23
CA ALA A 270 -15.27 1.83 5.16
C ALA A 270 -14.18 2.04 6.22
N ALA A 271 -14.48 1.73 7.49
CA ALA A 271 -13.52 1.94 8.56
C ALA A 271 -12.33 0.97 8.48
N TRP A 272 -12.58 -0.29 8.08
CA TRP A 272 -11.54 -1.28 7.87
C TRP A 272 -10.53 -0.81 6.81
N HIS A 273 -10.99 -0.32 5.65
CA HIS A 273 -10.06 0.22 4.65
C HIS A 273 -9.27 1.43 5.14
N ALA A 274 -9.92 2.34 5.86
CA ALA A 274 -9.24 3.53 6.35
C ALA A 274 -8.16 3.17 7.38
N VAL A 275 -8.45 2.24 8.30
CA VAL A 275 -7.46 1.80 9.30
C VAL A 275 -6.35 0.97 8.66
N SER A 276 -6.67 0.06 7.73
CA SER A 276 -5.68 -0.72 6.97
C SER A 276 -4.77 0.20 6.16
N ALA A 277 -5.32 1.23 5.52
CA ALA A 277 -4.53 2.22 4.79
C ALA A 277 -3.64 3.07 5.72
N LEU A 278 -4.09 3.37 6.93
CA LEU A 278 -3.29 4.07 7.94
C LEU A 278 -2.13 3.23 8.45
N VAL A 279 -2.37 1.95 8.78
CA VAL A 279 -1.33 1.01 9.17
C VAL A 279 -0.27 0.92 8.07
N HIS A 280 -0.71 0.73 6.82
CA HIS A 280 0.17 0.60 5.66
C HIS A 280 0.54 1.93 4.99
N ARG A 281 0.32 3.08 5.66
CA ARG A 281 0.41 4.40 5.01
C ARG A 281 1.70 4.61 4.24
N HIS A 282 2.83 4.13 4.75
CA HIS A 282 4.14 4.26 4.11
C HIS A 282 4.43 3.24 3.02
N HIS A 283 3.74 2.09 3.02
CA HIS A 283 3.85 1.04 1.99
C HIS A 283 2.95 1.31 0.78
N LEU A 284 1.91 2.14 0.94
CA LEU A 284 1.04 2.57 -0.16
C LEU A 284 1.65 3.74 -0.93
N THR A 285 1.28 3.91 -2.20
CA THR A 285 1.51 5.19 -2.87
C THR A 285 0.59 6.25 -2.26
N PRO A 286 0.97 7.55 -2.22
CA PRO A 286 0.13 8.59 -1.64
C PRO A 286 -1.29 8.64 -2.21
N ILE A 287 -1.45 8.35 -3.51
CA ILE A 287 -2.75 8.30 -4.16
C ILE A 287 -3.60 7.08 -3.75
N LYS A 288 -2.98 5.90 -3.54
CA LYS A 288 -3.67 4.71 -3.02
C LYS A 288 -4.14 4.95 -1.59
N PHE A 289 -3.26 5.49 -0.75
CA PHE A 289 -3.63 5.90 0.61
C PHE A 289 -4.80 6.90 0.59
N ALA A 290 -4.72 7.94 -0.25
CA ALA A 290 -5.78 8.92 -0.36
C ALA A 290 -7.11 8.32 -0.80
N ALA A 291 -7.11 7.40 -1.77
CA ALA A 291 -8.31 6.70 -2.22
C ALA A 291 -8.99 5.92 -1.09
N SER A 292 -8.21 5.18 -0.28
CA SER A 292 -8.74 4.40 0.84
C SER A 292 -9.18 5.27 2.03
N TYR A 293 -8.48 6.38 2.30
CA TYR A 293 -8.71 7.21 3.49
C TYR A 293 -9.68 8.39 3.28
N ALA A 294 -9.82 8.89 2.04
CA ALA A 294 -10.62 10.08 1.71
C ALA A 294 -12.05 10.11 2.30
N PRO A 295 -12.80 8.99 2.43
CA PRO A 295 -14.13 9.01 3.06
C PRO A 295 -14.12 9.68 4.44
N PHE A 296 -13.05 9.47 5.22
CA PHE A 296 -12.90 10.00 6.58
C PHE A 296 -12.15 11.33 6.64
N ALA A 297 -11.49 11.78 5.57
CA ALA A 297 -10.55 12.90 5.61
C ALA A 297 -11.11 14.21 6.20
N SER A 298 -12.41 14.48 6.06
CA SER A 298 -13.02 15.67 6.68
C SER A 298 -13.50 15.47 8.11
N ALA A 299 -13.73 14.23 8.54
CA ALA A 299 -14.23 13.92 9.88
C ALA A 299 -13.07 13.64 10.83
N ILE A 300 -12.03 12.99 10.31
CA ILE A 300 -10.82 12.60 11.02
C ILE A 300 -9.60 12.96 10.13
N PRO A 301 -9.09 14.19 10.19
CA PRO A 301 -7.94 14.60 9.39
C PRO A 301 -6.65 13.88 9.82
N VAL A 302 -5.93 13.28 8.87
CA VAL A 302 -4.64 12.59 9.13
C VAL A 302 -3.45 13.50 8.96
N THR A 303 -3.55 14.46 8.04
CA THR A 303 -2.48 15.41 7.79
C THR A 303 -2.73 16.67 8.60
N ASN A 304 -1.78 17.02 9.47
CA ASN A 304 -1.81 18.30 10.16
C ASN A 304 -1.56 19.42 9.12
N PRO A 305 -2.52 20.31 8.84
CA PRO A 305 -2.32 21.36 7.82
C PRO A 305 -1.18 22.33 8.17
N ARG A 306 -0.77 22.39 9.45
CA ARG A 306 0.37 23.20 9.90
C ARG A 306 1.73 22.59 9.55
N SER A 307 1.81 21.29 9.24
CA SER A 307 3.06 20.67 8.79
C SER A 307 3.31 20.86 7.29
N LEU A 308 2.30 21.32 6.54
CA LEU A 308 2.42 21.60 5.12
C LEU A 308 3.09 22.96 4.88
N GLY A 309 4.06 23.01 3.97
CA GLY A 309 4.66 24.26 3.52
C GLY A 309 3.62 25.17 2.84
N ALA A 310 3.76 26.50 3.00
CA ALA A 310 2.74 27.47 2.58
C ALA A 310 2.28 27.33 1.12
N MET A 311 3.20 27.01 0.19
CA MET A 311 2.86 26.82 -1.22
C MET A 311 2.07 25.53 -1.46
N VAL A 312 2.39 24.44 -0.74
CA VAL A 312 1.62 23.19 -0.78
C VAL A 312 0.22 23.44 -0.24
N SER A 313 0.07 24.17 0.87
CA SER A 313 -1.25 24.51 1.43
C SER A 313 -2.10 25.34 0.46
N ARG A 314 -1.48 26.30 -0.25
CA ARG A 314 -2.17 27.05 -1.31
C ARG A 314 -2.56 26.17 -2.48
N TYR A 315 -1.70 25.25 -2.90
CA TYR A 315 -2.01 24.28 -3.95
C TYR A 315 -3.18 23.37 -3.57
N VAL A 316 -3.15 22.79 -2.37
CA VAL A 316 -4.24 21.96 -1.84
C VAL A 316 -5.55 22.75 -1.81
N THR A 317 -5.51 24.03 -1.41
CA THR A 317 -6.69 24.90 -1.44
C THR A 317 -7.21 25.14 -2.87
N ALA A 318 -6.32 25.28 -3.86
CA ALA A 318 -6.70 25.41 -5.26
C ALA A 318 -7.31 24.12 -5.80
N VAL A 319 -6.75 22.95 -5.46
CA VAL A 319 -7.30 21.63 -5.80
C VAL A 319 -8.71 21.47 -5.22
N SER A 320 -8.94 21.90 -3.97
CA SER A 320 -10.27 21.84 -3.35
C SER A 320 -11.33 22.74 -4.01
N ARG A 321 -10.92 23.66 -4.90
CA ARG A 321 -11.79 24.63 -5.60
C ARG A 321 -11.93 24.33 -7.09
N LEU A 322 -11.43 23.19 -7.57
CA LEU A 322 -11.48 22.84 -8.99
C LEU A 322 -12.92 22.78 -9.51
N GLY A 323 -13.16 23.49 -10.61
CA GLY A 323 -14.38 23.39 -11.41
C GLY A 323 -14.34 22.23 -12.41
N ALA A 324 -15.48 21.93 -13.03
CA ALA A 324 -15.59 20.83 -13.99
C ALA A 324 -14.67 20.99 -15.21
N SER A 325 -14.54 22.20 -15.74
CA SER A 325 -13.63 22.50 -16.87
C SER A 325 -12.16 22.29 -16.50
N GLN A 326 -11.75 22.69 -15.30
CA GLN A 326 -10.38 22.48 -14.80
C GLN A 326 -10.10 20.99 -14.57
N CYS A 327 -11.05 20.24 -14.00
CA CYS A 327 -10.92 18.79 -13.88
C CYS A 327 -10.77 18.13 -15.25
N ALA A 328 -11.50 18.59 -16.27
CA ALA A 328 -11.40 18.04 -17.62
C ALA A 328 -10.04 18.32 -18.28
N VAL A 329 -9.42 19.47 -17.97
CA VAL A 329 -8.04 19.78 -18.38
C VAL A 329 -7.05 18.83 -17.70
N LEU A 330 -7.17 18.62 -16.39
CA LEU A 330 -6.30 17.71 -15.63
C LEU A 330 -6.44 16.24 -16.06
N ALA A 331 -7.58 15.87 -16.63
CA ALA A 331 -7.86 14.52 -17.12
C ALA A 331 -7.18 14.19 -18.47
N ARG A 332 -6.62 15.19 -19.17
CA ARG A 332 -5.97 14.98 -20.47
C ARG A 332 -4.72 14.11 -20.31
N SER A 333 -4.44 13.28 -21.31
CA SER A 333 -3.19 12.52 -21.36
C SER A 333 -2.02 13.46 -21.55
N TRP A 334 -0.96 13.25 -20.79
CA TRP A 334 0.30 13.96 -20.90
C TRP A 334 1.45 12.97 -20.72
N GLN A 335 2.63 13.32 -21.23
CA GLN A 335 3.85 12.56 -21.08
C GLN A 335 4.93 13.50 -20.55
N LEU A 336 5.70 13.03 -19.58
CA LEU A 336 6.88 13.74 -19.10
C LEU A 336 8.05 13.41 -20.00
N ASP A 337 8.82 14.44 -20.34
CA ASP A 337 10.13 14.25 -20.93
C ASP A 337 11.04 13.43 -20.00
N HIS A 338 11.93 12.63 -20.61
CA HIS A 338 12.79 11.71 -19.88
C HIS A 338 13.76 12.42 -18.92
N GLU A 339 14.25 13.60 -19.30
CA GLU A 339 15.14 14.39 -18.45
C GLU A 339 14.38 14.90 -17.22
N LEU A 340 13.17 15.45 -17.42
CA LEU A 340 12.32 15.93 -16.32
C LEU A 340 11.89 14.79 -15.39
N SER A 341 11.61 13.61 -15.93
CA SER A 341 11.33 12.41 -15.14
C SER A 341 12.51 12.05 -14.23
N THR A 342 13.73 12.07 -14.78
CA THR A 342 14.96 11.78 -14.02
C THR A 342 15.22 12.83 -12.94
N VAL A 343 15.04 14.11 -13.25
CA VAL A 343 15.15 15.21 -12.28
C VAL A 343 14.16 15.02 -11.13
N LEU A 344 12.90 14.71 -11.45
CA LEU A 344 11.87 14.46 -10.45
C LEU A 344 12.23 13.27 -9.57
N SER A 345 12.64 12.14 -10.15
CA SER A 345 13.04 10.93 -9.40
C SER A 345 14.18 11.20 -8.42
N ARG A 346 15.21 11.96 -8.83
CA ARG A 346 16.31 12.34 -7.92
C ARG A 346 15.84 13.27 -6.80
N ALA A 347 14.96 14.21 -7.12
CA ALA A 347 14.50 15.22 -6.16
C ALA A 347 13.56 14.66 -5.07
N VAL A 348 12.91 13.52 -5.31
CA VAL A 348 11.99 12.87 -4.36
C VAL A 348 12.60 11.71 -3.56
N ALA A 349 13.86 11.35 -3.83
CA ALA A 349 14.50 10.14 -3.30
C ALA A 349 14.55 10.05 -1.76
N ASP A 350 14.51 11.18 -1.06
CA ASP A 350 14.49 11.23 0.41
C ASP A 350 13.08 11.20 1.02
N GLY A 351 12.03 11.05 0.18
CA GLY A 351 10.63 11.02 0.60
C GLY A 351 10.05 12.38 1.01
N GLY A 352 10.80 13.48 0.91
CA GLY A 352 10.36 14.82 1.36
C GLY A 352 9.12 15.36 0.63
N SER A 353 8.78 14.83 -0.54
CA SER A 353 7.60 15.21 -1.32
C SER A 353 6.30 14.54 -0.87
N ARG A 354 6.39 13.45 -0.09
CA ARG A 354 5.27 12.55 0.21
C ARG A 354 4.09 13.28 0.84
N ALA A 355 4.36 14.10 1.86
CA ALA A 355 3.30 14.83 2.57
C ALA A 355 2.54 15.80 1.66
N GLY A 356 3.22 16.46 0.72
CA GLY A 356 2.59 17.37 -0.23
C GLY A 356 1.78 16.65 -1.31
N GLU A 357 2.32 15.54 -1.82
CA GLU A 357 1.59 14.67 -2.75
C GLU A 357 0.34 14.08 -2.10
N GLU A 358 0.46 13.56 -0.88
CA GLU A 358 -0.64 12.94 -0.14
C GLU A 358 -1.75 13.96 0.17
N ALA A 359 -1.40 15.16 0.63
CA ALA A 359 -2.38 16.22 0.88
C ALA A 359 -3.11 16.64 -0.40
N ALA A 360 -2.40 16.76 -1.52
CA ALA A 360 -3.01 17.05 -2.81
C ALA A 360 -3.91 15.89 -3.30
N ALA A 361 -3.47 14.64 -3.13
CA ALA A 361 -4.26 13.47 -3.47
C ALA A 361 -5.54 13.38 -2.65
N LEU A 362 -5.48 13.60 -1.32
CA LEU A 362 -6.66 13.64 -0.46
C LEU A 362 -7.66 14.72 -0.89
N ALA A 363 -7.17 15.93 -1.21
CA ALA A 363 -8.03 16.99 -1.73
C ALA A 363 -8.64 16.62 -3.09
N ALA A 364 -7.84 16.07 -4.00
CA ALA A 364 -8.28 15.72 -5.34
C ALA A 364 -9.32 14.58 -5.33
N VAL A 365 -9.11 13.54 -4.53
CA VAL A 365 -10.03 12.40 -4.39
C VAL A 365 -11.38 12.83 -3.81
N VAL A 366 -11.43 13.91 -3.02
CA VAL A 366 -12.70 14.46 -2.52
C VAL A 366 -13.37 15.39 -3.54
N THR A 367 -12.59 16.19 -4.26
CA THR A 367 -13.13 17.24 -5.16
C THR A 367 -13.46 16.75 -6.56
N VAL A 368 -12.57 15.96 -7.18
CA VAL A 368 -12.71 15.55 -8.59
C VAL A 368 -13.96 14.69 -8.82
N PRO A 369 -14.30 13.71 -7.96
CA PRO A 369 -15.50 12.89 -8.19
C PRO A 369 -16.82 13.67 -8.17
N MET A 370 -16.84 14.87 -7.59
CA MET A 370 -17.99 15.77 -7.66
C MET A 370 -18.16 16.45 -9.04
N ARG A 371 -17.23 16.21 -9.96
CA ARG A 371 -17.10 16.91 -11.25
C ARG A 371 -16.92 15.95 -12.43
N LEU A 372 -16.15 14.88 -12.25
CA LEU A 372 -15.84 13.87 -13.26
C LEU A 372 -15.82 12.48 -12.63
N SER A 373 -16.34 11.49 -13.36
CA SER A 373 -16.32 10.07 -12.98
C SER A 373 -15.46 9.24 -13.94
N GLY A 374 -15.29 7.96 -13.62
CA GLY A 374 -14.59 6.98 -14.44
C GLY A 374 -13.09 7.27 -14.60
N GLY A 375 -12.53 6.74 -15.69
CA GLY A 375 -11.09 6.86 -15.96
C GLY A 375 -10.60 8.30 -16.12
N GLY A 376 -11.44 9.21 -16.62
CA GLY A 376 -11.11 10.64 -16.73
C GLY A 376 -11.01 11.32 -15.36
N GLY A 377 -11.93 11.02 -14.44
CA GLY A 377 -11.83 11.48 -13.06
C GLY A 377 -10.57 10.97 -12.38
N TRP A 378 -10.22 9.69 -12.56
CA TRP A 378 -8.97 9.15 -12.00
C TRP A 378 -7.72 9.80 -12.56
N ALA A 379 -7.69 10.07 -13.86
CA ALA A 379 -6.59 10.77 -14.50
C ALA A 379 -6.41 12.18 -13.91
N ALA A 380 -7.51 12.91 -13.71
CA ALA A 380 -7.46 14.22 -13.07
C ALA A 380 -6.94 14.16 -11.62
N VAL A 381 -7.35 13.15 -10.84
CA VAL A 381 -6.81 12.92 -9.48
C VAL A 381 -5.31 12.68 -9.51
N LYS A 382 -4.81 11.84 -10.44
CA LYS A 382 -3.37 11.58 -10.61
C LYS A 382 -2.60 12.84 -10.95
N THR A 383 -3.08 13.64 -11.90
CA THR A 383 -2.43 14.90 -12.30
C THR A 383 -2.40 15.90 -11.14
N ALA A 384 -3.47 15.97 -10.34
CA ALA A 384 -3.51 16.83 -9.15
C ALA A 384 -2.55 16.33 -8.03
N ALA A 385 -2.51 15.02 -7.75
CA ALA A 385 -1.56 14.46 -6.79
C ALA A 385 -0.11 14.75 -7.23
N PHE A 386 0.18 14.56 -8.51
CA PHE A 386 1.46 14.89 -9.13
C PHE A 386 1.87 16.35 -8.90
N GLY A 387 0.95 17.31 -9.00
CA GLY A 387 1.26 18.71 -8.67
C GLY A 387 1.67 18.92 -7.21
N GLY A 388 1.07 18.18 -6.27
CA GLY A 388 1.47 18.20 -4.87
C GLY A 388 2.92 17.76 -4.68
N ARG A 389 3.33 16.71 -5.42
CA ARG A 389 4.72 16.23 -5.47
C ARG A 389 5.66 17.30 -5.99
N VAL A 390 5.35 17.91 -7.14
CA VAL A 390 6.19 18.94 -7.79
C VAL A 390 6.38 20.17 -6.89
N ILE A 391 5.31 20.70 -6.29
CA ILE A 391 5.41 21.87 -5.39
C ILE A 391 6.22 21.55 -4.13
N ALA A 392 6.10 20.33 -3.61
CA ALA A 392 6.84 19.93 -2.42
C ALA A 392 8.36 19.92 -2.66
N ILE A 393 8.82 19.54 -3.86
CA ILE A 393 10.25 19.52 -4.21
C ILE A 393 10.78 20.80 -4.86
N ARG A 394 9.94 21.82 -5.10
CA ARG A 394 10.29 23.02 -5.89
C ARG A 394 11.62 23.70 -5.50
N SER A 395 12.05 23.59 -4.24
CA SER A 395 13.29 24.20 -3.75
C SER A 395 14.55 23.41 -4.13
N ARG A 396 14.39 22.25 -4.77
CA ARG A 396 15.46 21.33 -5.18
C ARG A 396 15.62 21.25 -6.69
N ILE A 397 14.79 21.97 -7.43
CA ILE A 397 14.78 22.01 -8.89
C ILE A 397 14.88 23.46 -9.36
N THR A 398 15.34 23.64 -10.59
CA THR A 398 15.45 24.97 -11.21
C THR A 398 14.08 25.49 -11.67
N GLY A 399 13.97 26.80 -11.90
CA GLY A 399 12.75 27.42 -12.44
C GLY A 399 12.24 26.77 -13.74
N PRO A 400 13.10 26.58 -14.77
CA PRO A 400 12.69 25.91 -16.00
C PRO A 400 12.23 24.46 -15.80
N GLN A 401 12.90 23.71 -14.92
CA GLN A 401 12.47 22.35 -14.56
C GLN A 401 11.11 22.35 -13.85
N LEU A 402 10.86 23.32 -12.97
CA LEU A 402 9.56 23.48 -12.32
C LEU A 402 8.46 23.79 -13.35
N GLU A 403 8.71 24.70 -14.29
CA GLU A 403 7.74 25.05 -15.34
C GLU A 403 7.42 23.85 -16.24
N GLY A 404 8.45 23.10 -16.67
CA GLY A 404 8.27 21.87 -17.46
C GLY A 404 7.50 20.79 -16.70
N LEU A 405 7.83 20.56 -15.42
CA LEU A 405 7.08 19.63 -14.57
C LEU A 405 5.65 20.11 -14.30
N TRP A 406 5.36 21.40 -14.39
CA TRP A 406 4.04 21.96 -14.12
C TRP A 406 3.12 22.06 -15.34
N GLU A 407 3.66 21.86 -16.54
CA GLU A 407 2.91 21.99 -17.81
C GLU A 407 1.54 21.28 -17.79
N PRO A 408 1.40 20.03 -17.28
CA PRO A 408 0.11 19.33 -17.27
C PRO A 408 -0.95 19.98 -16.37
N ILE A 409 -0.52 20.81 -15.41
CA ILE A 409 -1.37 21.44 -14.38
C ILE A 409 -1.62 22.91 -14.71
N GLN A 410 -0.71 23.55 -15.46
CA GLN A 410 -0.67 24.99 -15.68
C GLN A 410 -2.01 25.59 -16.14
N ALA A 411 -2.69 24.93 -17.07
CA ALA A 411 -3.97 25.40 -17.61
C ALA A 411 -5.14 25.29 -16.59
N ALA A 412 -5.05 24.38 -15.61
CA ALA A 412 -6.05 24.24 -14.57
C ALA A 412 -5.73 25.10 -13.34
N ILE A 413 -4.47 25.09 -12.89
CA ILE A 413 -3.97 25.83 -11.73
C ILE A 413 -2.63 26.49 -12.13
N PRO A 414 -2.64 27.76 -12.56
CA PRO A 414 -1.41 28.45 -12.97
C PRO A 414 -0.43 28.61 -11.80
N LEU A 415 0.87 28.36 -12.00
CA LEU A 415 1.89 28.54 -10.95
C LEU A 415 1.83 29.92 -10.28
N VAL A 416 1.60 30.97 -11.07
CA VAL A 416 1.51 32.36 -10.59
C VAL A 416 0.41 32.54 -9.54
N SER A 417 -0.67 31.77 -9.62
CA SER A 417 -1.80 31.82 -8.67
C SER A 417 -1.43 31.28 -7.28
N LEU A 418 -0.32 30.55 -7.16
CA LEU A 418 0.18 29.97 -5.90
C LEU A 418 1.17 30.88 -5.17
N SER A 419 1.41 32.08 -5.70
CA SER A 419 2.26 33.10 -5.07
C SER A 419 1.60 33.65 -3.80
N ALA A 420 2.40 34.25 -2.92
CA ALA A 420 1.84 34.92 -1.75
C ALA A 420 0.96 36.09 -2.21
N PRO A 421 -0.20 36.32 -1.56
CA PRO A 421 -0.98 37.52 -1.84
C PRO A 421 -0.11 38.75 -1.59
N ALA A 422 -0.19 39.74 -2.49
CA ALA A 422 0.54 40.99 -2.33
C ALA A 422 0.22 41.57 -0.94
N LYS A 423 1.26 41.88 -0.15
CA LYS A 423 1.05 42.56 1.14
C LYS A 423 0.29 43.87 0.85
N PRO A 424 -0.82 44.15 1.55
CA PRO A 424 -1.45 45.45 1.41
C PRO A 424 -0.41 46.50 1.80
N LYS A 425 -0.10 47.42 0.88
CA LYS A 425 0.66 48.63 1.21
C LYS A 425 -0.18 49.36 2.27
N ARG A 426 0.31 49.38 3.50
CA ARG A 426 -0.25 50.21 4.57
C ARG A 426 0.11 51.66 4.35
#